data_AF-A0A7Y2U0N8-F1
#
_entry.id   AF-A0A7Y2U0N8-F1
#
_cell.length_a   1.000
_cell.length_b   1.000
_cell.length_c   1.000
_cell.angle_alpha   90.00
_cell.angle_beta   90.00
_cell.angle_gamma   90.00
#
_symmetry.space_group_name_H-M   'P 1'
#
loop_
_entity.id
_entity.type
_entity.pdbx_description
1 polymer ?
#
loop_
_entity_poly.entity_id
_entity_poly.type
_entity_poly.pdbx_seq_one_letter_code
_entity_poly.pdbx_strand_id
1 'polypeptide(L)'
;MSVSHWCRIRDNGQERLGRLEDDRIRLYEGELFDAPVPTATLVDAATASWLPPVVPRQFLGLWNNFYERQQLEKTQIPDFPLFFVKLGASLAAHEQAIRRPPGFDGKVKFEAELGIVIGKACFQPEPGQVDDHIFGYTCVNDVTAPEPLFANPEFPQWCRAK
;
A
#
# COMPACT_ATOMS: atom_id res chain seq x y z
N MET A 1 -17.74 7.38 15.11
CA MET A 1 -16.93 6.16 15.31
C MET A 1 -15.49 6.62 15.53
N SER A 2 -14.75 6.03 16.47
CA SER A 2 -13.33 6.36 16.65
C SER A 2 -12.53 5.67 15.54
N VAL A 3 -11.64 6.42 14.89
CA VAL A 3 -10.72 5.87 13.89
C VAL A 3 -9.66 5.06 14.62
N SER A 4 -9.35 3.87 14.10
CA SER A 4 -8.30 3.00 14.63
C SER A 4 -7.15 2.95 13.64
N HIS A 5 -5.94 3.25 14.09
CA HIS A 5 -4.74 3.21 13.25
C HIS A 5 -3.99 1.90 13.50
N TRP A 6 -4.23 0.91 12.65
CA TRP A 6 -3.52 -0.38 12.70
C TRP A 6 -2.14 -0.26 12.07
N CYS A 7 -1.15 -0.94 12.66
CA CYS A 7 0.20 -0.99 12.16
C CYS A 7 0.84 -2.36 12.40
N ARG A 8 1.97 -2.59 11.73
CA ARG A 8 2.85 -3.74 11.98
C ARG A 8 4.23 -3.23 12.29
N ILE A 9 4.88 -3.86 13.26
CA ILE A 9 6.25 -3.54 13.64
C ILE A 9 7.07 -4.82 13.83
N ARG A 10 8.38 -4.68 13.84
CA ARG A 10 9.30 -5.71 14.32
C ARG A 10 9.70 -5.39 15.75
N ASP A 11 9.33 -6.25 16.68
CA ASP A 11 9.64 -6.15 18.10
C ASP A 11 10.44 -7.41 18.52
N ASN A 12 11.64 -7.22 19.07
CA ASN A 12 12.55 -8.30 19.46
C ASN A 12 12.76 -9.37 18.36
N GLY A 13 12.84 -8.95 17.10
CA GLY A 13 13.03 -9.82 15.95
C GLY A 13 11.76 -10.51 15.44
N GLN A 14 10.62 -10.32 16.10
CA GLN A 14 9.33 -10.88 15.70
C GLN A 14 8.44 -9.83 15.06
N GLU A 15 7.63 -10.24 14.08
CA GLU A 15 6.62 -9.36 13.49
C GLU A 15 5.39 -9.33 14.39
N ARG A 16 4.92 -8.13 14.73
CA ARG A 16 3.81 -7.93 15.66
C ARG A 16 2.78 -6.99 15.05
N LEU A 17 1.51 -7.30 15.27
CA LEU A 17 0.42 -6.39 15.01
C LEU A 17 0.31 -5.38 16.14
N GLY A 18 -0.05 -4.14 15.82
CA GLY A 18 -0.34 -3.13 16.84
C GLY A 18 -1.37 -2.10 16.40
N ARG A 19 -1.77 -1.27 17.36
CA ARG A 19 -2.52 -0.04 17.12
C ARG A 19 -1.74 1.15 17.64
N LEU A 20 -1.65 2.19 16.81
CA LEU A 20 -1.09 3.48 17.20
C LEU A 20 -2.12 4.22 18.07
N GLU A 21 -1.70 4.50 19.30
CA GLU A 21 -2.40 5.24 20.36
C GLU A 21 -1.49 6.42 20.71
N ASP A 22 -1.73 7.59 20.10
CA ASP A 22 -0.88 8.78 20.18
C ASP A 22 0.58 8.49 19.75
N ASP A 23 1.53 8.51 20.68
CA ASP A 23 2.96 8.24 20.47
C ASP A 23 3.36 6.81 20.86
N ARG A 24 2.39 5.95 21.19
CA ARG A 24 2.60 4.55 21.58
C ARG A 24 1.93 3.59 20.63
N ILE A 25 2.50 2.39 20.53
CA ILE A 25 1.93 1.27 19.81
C ILE A 25 1.54 0.21 20.82
N ARG A 26 0.23 -0.05 20.98
CA ARG A 26 -0.26 -1.20 21.73
C ARG A 26 -0.17 -2.44 20.86
N LEU A 27 0.52 -3.47 21.33
CA LEU A 27 0.64 -4.72 20.60
C LEU A 27 -0.61 -5.59 20.74
N TYR A 28 -0.91 -6.35 19.70
CA TYR A 28 -2.03 -7.27 19.61
C TYR A 28 -1.54 -8.69 19.27
N GLU A 29 -2.24 -9.69 19.77
CA GLU A 29 -2.07 -11.10 19.39
C GLU A 29 -3.15 -11.51 18.38
N GLY A 30 -2.78 -12.33 17.41
CA GLY A 30 -3.64 -12.78 16.32
C GLY A 30 -3.43 -12.02 15.01
N GLU A 31 -4.33 -12.24 14.05
CA GLU A 31 -4.24 -11.69 12.70
C GLU A 31 -5.12 -10.44 12.54
N LEU A 32 -4.69 -9.50 11.69
CA LEU A 32 -5.37 -8.21 11.49
C LEU A 32 -6.87 -8.33 11.18
N PHE A 33 -7.23 -9.37 10.42
CA PHE A 33 -8.60 -9.59 9.93
C PHE A 33 -9.36 -10.66 10.73
N ASP A 34 -8.78 -11.20 11.80
CA ASP A 34 -9.36 -12.30 12.59
C ASP A 34 -9.44 -11.95 14.08
N ALA A 35 -10.17 -10.87 14.38
CA ALA A 35 -10.50 -10.40 15.73
C ALA A 35 -9.30 -10.42 16.72
N PRO A 36 -8.21 -9.69 16.42
CA PRO A 36 -7.01 -9.72 17.24
C PRO A 36 -7.26 -9.10 18.62
N VAL A 37 -6.52 -9.57 19.62
CA VAL A 37 -6.74 -9.24 21.04
C VAL A 37 -5.62 -8.33 21.56
N PRO A 38 -5.92 -7.22 22.26
CA PRO A 38 -4.89 -6.33 22.78
C PRO A 38 -4.05 -7.00 23.87
N THR A 39 -2.77 -6.67 23.89
CA THR A 39 -1.85 -7.01 24.98
C THR A 39 -1.64 -5.81 25.91
N ALA A 40 -0.98 -6.05 27.03
CA ALA A 40 -0.50 -4.99 27.92
C ALA A 40 0.79 -4.31 27.39
N THR A 41 1.42 -4.86 26.34
CA THR A 41 2.70 -4.36 25.83
C THR A 41 2.50 -3.09 25.02
N LEU A 42 3.27 -2.07 25.37
CA LEU A 42 3.37 -0.80 24.66
C LEU A 42 4.78 -0.60 24.14
N VAL A 43 4.90 -0.18 22.89
CA VAL A 43 6.17 0.18 22.24
C VAL A 43 6.13 1.67 21.91
N ASP A 44 7.25 2.36 22.05
CA ASP A 44 7.38 3.75 21.63
C ASP A 44 7.38 3.86 20.11
N ALA A 45 6.44 4.62 19.53
CA ALA A 45 6.32 4.75 18.08
C ALA A 45 7.57 5.41 17.47
N ALA A 46 8.27 6.27 18.21
CA ALA A 46 9.46 6.98 17.74
C ALA A 46 10.69 6.06 17.58
N THR A 47 10.68 4.88 18.21
CA THR A 47 11.80 3.91 18.13
C THR A 47 11.36 2.57 17.53
N ALA A 48 10.11 2.47 17.08
CA ALA A 48 9.57 1.28 16.47
C ALA A 48 10.25 0.95 15.14
N SER A 49 10.52 -0.34 14.93
CA SER A 49 10.93 -0.83 13.61
C SER A 49 9.68 -1.11 12.78
N TRP A 50 9.27 -0.16 11.95
CA TRP A 50 8.05 -0.28 11.14
C TRP A 50 8.12 -1.40 10.10
N LEU A 51 6.98 -2.04 9.86
CA LEU A 51 6.72 -2.94 8.74
C LEU A 51 5.58 -2.37 7.89
N PRO A 52 5.41 -2.83 6.63
CA PRO A 52 4.20 -2.51 5.88
C PRO A 52 2.95 -2.92 6.67
N PRO A 53 1.88 -2.12 6.70
CA PRO A 53 0.73 -2.33 7.58
C PRO A 53 -0.04 -3.63 7.26
N VAL A 54 0.16 -4.19 6.05
CA VAL A 54 -0.40 -5.46 5.61
C VAL A 54 0.62 -6.24 4.77
N VAL A 55 0.45 -7.56 4.68
CA VAL A 55 1.14 -8.41 3.70
C VAL A 55 0.11 -8.81 2.63
N PRO A 56 0.02 -8.08 1.52
CA PRO A 56 -1.03 -8.32 0.54
C PRO A 56 -0.73 -9.57 -0.30
N ARG A 57 -1.76 -10.38 -0.55
CA ARG A 57 -1.69 -11.47 -1.56
C ARG A 57 -1.60 -10.90 -2.98
N GLN A 58 -2.26 -9.77 -3.22
CA GLN A 58 -2.32 -9.05 -4.48
C GLN A 58 -2.14 -7.57 -4.19
N PHE A 59 -1.28 -6.89 -4.95
CA PHE A 59 -1.10 -5.45 -4.86
C PHE A 59 -1.29 -4.85 -6.26
N LEU A 60 -2.44 -4.19 -6.44
CA LEU A 60 -2.88 -3.63 -7.71
C LEU A 60 -2.77 -2.11 -7.64
N GLY A 61 -2.13 -1.52 -8.65
CA GLY A 61 -2.15 -0.09 -8.90
C GLY A 61 -3.22 0.24 -9.94
N LEU A 62 -3.90 1.37 -9.75
CA LEU A 62 -4.89 1.89 -10.69
C LEU A 62 -4.27 3.09 -11.41
N TRP A 63 -4.29 3.06 -12.73
CA TRP A 63 -3.72 4.13 -13.53
C TRP A 63 -4.68 5.32 -13.67
N ASN A 64 -4.12 6.52 -13.45
CA ASN A 64 -4.70 7.81 -13.83
C ASN A 64 -6.17 8.03 -13.40
N ASN A 65 -6.40 7.94 -12.09
CA ASN A 65 -7.74 8.02 -11.49
C ASN A 65 -8.00 9.34 -10.75
N PHE A 66 -7.42 10.45 -11.21
CA PHE A 66 -7.66 11.79 -10.66
C PHE A 66 -8.15 12.72 -11.76
N TYR A 67 -9.44 13.08 -11.70
CA TYR A 67 -10.16 13.74 -12.79
C TYR A 67 -9.54 15.10 -13.15
N GLU A 68 -9.14 15.89 -12.16
CA GLU A 68 -8.54 17.20 -12.36
C GLU A 68 -7.16 17.11 -13.04
N ARG A 69 -6.37 16.07 -12.73
CA ARG A 69 -5.09 15.81 -13.42
C ARG A 69 -5.35 15.46 -14.88
N GLN A 70 -6.34 14.62 -15.14
CA GLN A 70 -6.71 14.24 -16.50
C GLN A 70 -7.13 15.46 -17.34
N GLN A 71 -7.92 16.38 -16.78
CA GLN A 71 -8.31 17.62 -17.46
C GLN A 71 -7.11 18.50 -17.82
N LEU A 72 -6.14 18.62 -16.91
CA LEU A 72 -4.93 19.40 -17.11
C LEU A 72 -4.03 18.78 -18.19
N GLU A 73 -3.84 17.46 -18.16
CA GLU A 73 -2.96 16.72 -19.07
C GLU A 73 -3.61 16.39 -20.42
N LYS A 74 -4.93 16.63 -20.56
CA LYS A 74 -5.73 16.34 -21.76
C LYS A 74 -5.62 14.88 -22.20
N THR A 75 -5.53 13.97 -21.25
CA THR A 75 -5.50 12.52 -21.50
C THR A 75 -6.92 11.99 -21.66
N GLN A 76 -7.13 10.89 -22.38
CA GLN A 76 -8.46 10.30 -22.52
C GLN A 76 -8.83 9.52 -21.24
N ILE A 77 -10.09 9.64 -20.79
CA ILE A 77 -10.64 8.77 -19.75
C ILE A 77 -10.88 7.39 -20.40
N PRO A 78 -10.24 6.32 -19.91
CA PRO A 78 -10.44 5.00 -20.48
C PRO A 78 -11.86 4.49 -20.20
N ASP A 79 -12.43 3.71 -21.13
CA ASP A 79 -13.77 3.13 -20.98
C ASP A 79 -13.86 2.13 -19.81
N PHE A 80 -12.71 1.59 -19.39
CA PHE A 80 -12.57 0.69 -18.25
C PHE A 80 -11.35 1.07 -17.40
N PRO A 81 -11.37 0.83 -16.07
CA PRO A 81 -10.22 1.06 -15.21
C PRO A 81 -9.00 0.25 -15.66
N LEU A 82 -7.83 0.91 -15.74
CA LEU A 82 -6.59 0.29 -16.17
C LEU A 82 -5.72 -0.06 -14.95
N PHE A 83 -5.56 -1.35 -14.69
CA PHE A 83 -4.77 -1.84 -13.57
C PHE A 83 -3.39 -2.36 -13.99
N PHE A 84 -2.44 -2.26 -13.07
CA PHE A 84 -1.16 -2.95 -13.14
C PHE A 84 -0.86 -3.65 -11.81
N VAL A 85 0.08 -4.60 -11.85
CA VAL A 85 0.50 -5.36 -10.66
C VAL A 85 1.80 -4.77 -10.13
N LYS A 86 1.84 -4.57 -8.82
CA LYS A 86 3.07 -4.44 -8.03
C LYS A 86 3.27 -5.74 -7.25
N LEU A 87 4.52 -6.14 -7.06
CA LEU A 87 4.82 -7.34 -6.27
C LEU A 87 4.84 -6.97 -4.78
N GLY A 88 4.35 -7.84 -3.90
CA GLY A 88 4.39 -7.59 -2.45
C GLY A 88 5.82 -7.36 -1.93
N ALA A 89 6.83 -7.91 -2.62
CA ALA A 89 8.25 -7.69 -2.33
C ALA A 89 8.72 -6.24 -2.61
N SER A 90 7.95 -5.42 -3.31
CA SER A 90 8.27 -4.00 -3.57
C SER A 90 7.90 -3.08 -2.39
N LEU A 91 7.22 -3.60 -1.35
CA LEU A 91 6.78 -2.80 -0.21
C LEU A 91 7.98 -2.36 0.64
N ALA A 92 8.01 -1.07 0.95
CA ALA A 92 8.85 -0.49 1.98
C ALA A 92 7.95 0.03 3.11
N ALA A 93 8.39 -0.11 4.36
CA ALA A 93 7.67 0.38 5.52
C ALA A 93 7.78 1.91 5.66
N HIS A 94 6.99 2.46 6.58
CA HIS A 94 7.19 3.83 7.05
C HIS A 94 8.64 4.05 7.50
N GLU A 95 9.22 5.19 7.12
CA GLU A 95 10.63 5.58 7.39
C GLU A 95 11.71 4.67 6.80
N GLN A 96 11.33 3.62 6.07
CA GLN A 96 12.29 2.77 5.39
C GLN A 96 12.78 3.41 4.09
N ALA A 97 14.09 3.36 3.86
CA ALA A 97 14.67 3.84 2.62
C ALA A 97 14.20 3.03 1.41
N ILE A 98 13.74 3.71 0.36
CA ILE A 98 13.48 3.13 -0.96
C ILE A 98 14.84 2.92 -1.64
N ARG A 99 15.20 1.66 -1.89
CA ARG A 99 16.48 1.32 -2.52
C ARG A 99 16.36 1.33 -4.02
N ARG A 100 17.26 2.06 -4.67
CA ARG A 100 17.40 1.98 -6.13
C ARG A 100 17.99 0.62 -6.53
N PRO A 101 17.47 -0.04 -7.59
CA PRO A 101 18.08 -1.27 -8.09
C PRO A 101 19.55 -1.06 -8.48
N PRO A 102 20.44 -2.04 -8.20
CA PRO A 102 21.83 -1.96 -8.62
C PRO A 102 21.95 -1.79 -10.13
N GLY A 103 22.78 -0.85 -10.57
CA GLY A 103 23.01 -0.56 -11.99
C GLY A 103 21.92 0.30 -12.67
N PHE A 104 20.86 0.70 -11.97
CA PHE A 104 19.92 1.69 -12.49
C PHE A 104 20.37 3.10 -12.09
N ASP A 105 20.59 3.97 -13.07
CA ASP A 105 20.99 5.38 -12.90
C ASP A 105 19.90 6.38 -13.34
N GLY A 106 18.80 5.87 -13.90
CA GLY A 106 17.65 6.65 -14.34
C GLY A 106 16.87 7.33 -13.22
N LYS A 107 15.83 8.07 -13.62
CA LYS A 107 14.98 8.80 -12.69
C LYS A 107 14.13 7.85 -11.87
N VAL A 108 13.87 8.26 -10.63
CA VAL A 108 12.88 7.62 -9.75
C VAL A 108 12.00 8.73 -9.23
N LYS A 109 10.68 8.59 -9.38
CA LYS A 109 9.69 9.56 -8.92
C LYS A 109 8.77 8.94 -7.88
N PHE A 110 8.24 9.78 -7.01
CA PHE A 110 7.17 9.44 -6.09
C PHE A 110 5.81 9.69 -6.74
N GLU A 111 4.82 8.91 -6.36
CA GLU A 111 3.41 9.08 -6.73
C GLU A 111 2.58 8.82 -5.48
N ALA A 112 2.03 9.87 -4.86
CA ALA A 112 1.27 9.73 -3.62
C ALA A 112 -0.15 9.26 -3.95
N GLU A 113 -0.53 8.11 -3.39
CA GLU A 113 -1.78 7.42 -3.69
C GLU A 113 -2.52 7.02 -2.41
N LEU A 114 -3.85 6.96 -2.50
CA LEU A 114 -4.70 6.33 -1.48
C LEU A 114 -4.65 4.81 -1.69
N GLY A 115 -4.17 4.07 -0.69
CA GLY A 115 -4.26 2.62 -0.64
C GLY A 115 -5.57 2.16 -0.02
N ILE A 116 -6.26 1.22 -0.67
CA ILE A 116 -7.45 0.56 -0.16
C ILE A 116 -7.05 -0.84 0.31
N VAL A 117 -7.31 -1.14 1.59
CA VAL A 117 -7.03 -2.46 2.18
C VAL A 117 -8.31 -3.28 2.18
N ILE A 118 -8.32 -4.39 1.44
CA ILE A 118 -9.45 -5.33 1.42
C ILE A 118 -9.30 -6.32 2.58
N GLY A 119 -10.29 -6.39 3.47
CA GLY A 119 -10.28 -7.27 4.65
C GLY A 119 -11.05 -8.56 4.48
N LYS A 120 -12.00 -8.60 3.53
CA LYS A 120 -12.88 -9.75 3.31
C LYS A 120 -12.91 -10.12 1.84
N ALA A 121 -12.69 -11.40 1.54
CA ALA A 121 -12.78 -11.91 0.18
C ALA A 121 -14.16 -11.61 -0.44
N CYS A 122 -14.16 -11.22 -1.71
CA CYS A 122 -15.37 -10.97 -2.49
C CYS A 122 -15.19 -11.49 -3.91
N PHE A 123 -16.30 -11.80 -4.55
CA PHE A 123 -16.38 -12.03 -5.98
C PHE A 123 -17.70 -11.44 -6.46
N GLN A 124 -17.63 -10.44 -7.34
CA GLN A 124 -18.79 -9.70 -7.86
C GLN A 124 -19.75 -9.22 -6.74
N PRO A 125 -19.28 -8.44 -5.75
CA PRO A 125 -20.18 -7.88 -4.73
C PRO A 125 -21.19 -6.95 -5.39
N GLU A 126 -22.41 -6.92 -4.84
CA GLU A 126 -23.39 -5.89 -5.22
C GLU A 126 -22.82 -4.50 -4.92
N PRO A 127 -23.11 -3.45 -5.74
CA PRO A 127 -22.55 -2.12 -5.52
C PRO A 127 -22.75 -1.56 -4.10
N GLY A 128 -23.89 -1.88 -3.47
CA GLY A 128 -24.20 -1.47 -2.09
C GLY A 128 -23.47 -2.25 -0.99
N GLN A 129 -22.70 -3.29 -1.32
CA GLN A 129 -21.98 -4.16 -0.38
C GLN A 129 -20.46 -4.00 -0.46
N VAL A 130 -19.95 -3.17 -1.39
CA VAL A 130 -18.50 -3.02 -1.61
C VAL A 130 -17.78 -2.57 -0.33
N ASP A 131 -18.36 -1.64 0.41
CA ASP A 131 -17.76 -1.09 1.62
C ASP A 131 -17.59 -2.13 2.73
N ASP A 132 -18.44 -3.17 2.78
CA ASP A 132 -18.34 -4.27 3.75
C ASP A 132 -17.08 -5.13 3.53
N HIS A 133 -16.42 -5.00 2.37
CA HIS A 133 -15.19 -5.70 2.04
C HIS A 133 -13.93 -4.85 2.30
N ILE A 134 -14.07 -3.54 2.45
CA ILE A 134 -12.96 -2.63 2.72
C ILE A 134 -12.68 -2.66 4.23
N PHE A 135 -11.47 -3.10 4.60
CA PHE A 135 -11.01 -3.03 5.98
C PHE A 135 -10.70 -1.59 6.39
N GLY A 136 -10.07 -0.85 5.48
CA GLY A 136 -9.67 0.52 5.72
C GLY A 136 -8.75 1.05 4.62
N TYR A 137 -8.07 2.14 4.95
CA TYR A 137 -7.27 2.90 4.00
C TYR A 137 -5.87 3.16 4.56
N THR A 138 -4.90 3.32 3.68
CA THR A 138 -3.52 3.66 4.02
C THR A 138 -2.95 4.64 3.01
N CYS A 139 -1.84 5.31 3.34
CA CYS A 139 -1.05 6.03 2.37
C CYS A 139 -0.14 5.06 1.60
N VAL A 140 0.01 5.28 0.30
CA VAL A 140 0.94 4.54 -0.56
C VAL A 140 1.78 5.54 -1.36
N ASN A 141 3.06 5.25 -1.53
CA ASN A 141 3.90 5.91 -2.52
C ASN A 141 4.16 4.91 -3.66
N ASP A 142 3.51 5.10 -4.81
CA ASP A 142 3.71 4.30 -6.01
C ASP A 142 4.98 4.71 -6.76
N VAL A 143 6.12 4.41 -6.12
CA VAL A 143 7.45 4.70 -6.65
C VAL A 143 7.58 4.16 -8.05
N THR A 144 8.04 5.01 -8.96
CA THR A 144 8.10 4.70 -10.39
C THR A 144 9.46 5.07 -10.98
N ALA A 145 10.05 4.12 -11.71
CA ALA A 145 11.14 4.35 -12.65
C ALA A 145 10.55 4.47 -14.07
N PRO A 146 10.39 5.68 -14.64
CA PRO A 146 9.64 5.87 -15.88
C PRO A 146 10.34 5.33 -17.13
N GLU A 147 11.67 5.30 -17.17
CA GLU A 147 12.43 4.89 -18.37
C GLU A 147 12.11 3.44 -18.80
N PRO A 148 12.05 2.45 -17.89
CA PRO A 148 11.61 1.10 -18.21
C PRO A 148 10.24 0.94 -18.88
N LEU A 149 9.30 1.90 -18.72
CA LEU A 149 7.94 1.83 -19.31
C LEU A 149 7.96 1.89 -20.83
N PHE A 150 8.85 2.71 -21.38
CA PHE A 150 8.90 3.04 -22.81
C PHE A 150 10.10 2.45 -23.53
N ALA A 151 10.94 1.68 -22.81
CA ALA A 151 12.17 1.11 -23.36
C ALA A 151 11.93 0.05 -24.46
N ASN A 152 10.78 -0.62 -24.45
CA ASN A 152 10.36 -1.49 -25.55
C ASN A 152 8.94 -1.08 -26.01
N PRO A 153 8.80 -0.42 -27.17
CA PRO A 153 7.49 0.02 -27.66
C PRO A 153 6.57 -1.15 -28.04
N GLU A 154 7.12 -2.34 -28.30
CA GLU A 154 6.34 -3.55 -28.61
C GLU A 154 5.77 -4.22 -27.35
N PHE A 155 6.28 -3.88 -26.17
CA PHE A 155 5.86 -4.46 -24.90
C PHE A 155 5.71 -3.38 -23.81
N PRO A 156 4.69 -2.49 -23.94
CA PRO A 156 4.41 -1.47 -22.95
C PRO A 156 3.85 -2.14 -21.69
N GLN A 157 4.73 -2.47 -20.75
CA GLN A 157 4.39 -3.04 -19.45
C GLN A 157 4.76 -2.08 -18.32
N TRP A 158 4.03 -2.19 -17.22
CA TRP A 158 4.23 -1.34 -16.05
C TRP A 158 4.99 -2.06 -14.92
N CYS A 159 4.89 -3.38 -14.85
CA CYS A 159 5.39 -4.18 -13.72
C CYS A 159 6.89 -4.00 -13.44
N ARG A 160 7.73 -3.72 -14.44
CA ARG A 160 9.18 -3.51 -14.22
C ARG A 160 9.51 -2.11 -13.69
N ALA A 161 8.67 -1.14 -14.05
CA ALA A 161 8.85 0.27 -13.67
C ALA A 161 8.32 0.59 -12.27
N LYS A 162 7.45 -0.28 -11.75
CA LYS A 162 6.66 -0.13 -10.53
C LYS A 162 7.17 -1.12 -9.48
#